data_AF-A0AAC9BJJ7-F1
#
_entry.id   AF-A0AAC9BJJ7-F1
#
_cell.length_a   1.000
_cell.length_b   1.000
_cell.length_c   1.000
_cell.angle_alpha   90.00
_cell.angle_beta   90.00
_cell.angle_gamma   90.00
#
_symmetry.space_group_name_H-M   'P 1'
#
loop_
_entity.id
_entity.type
_entity.pdbx_description
1 polymer ?
#
loop_
_entity_poly.entity_id
_entity_poly.type
_entity_poly.pdbx_seq_one_letter_code
_entity_poly.pdbx_strand_id
1 'polypeptide(L)' 'MRYYLAIDAYLKALSAPPDKRLQQRLNTWFSATEQYPRQLHELDRQDYLEMKHHEVERQQTAQ' A
#
# COMPACT_ATOMS: atom_id res chain seq x y z
N MET A 1 -1.94 -12.17 -9.59
CA MET A 1 -2.83 -11.59 -8.56
C MET A 1 -2.33 -10.26 -7.99
N ARG A 2 -1.04 -10.13 -7.67
CA ARG A 2 -0.44 -8.90 -7.13
C ARG A 2 -0.85 -7.62 -7.88
N TYR A 3 -0.80 -7.60 -9.23
CA TYR A 3 -1.22 -6.42 -10.01
C TYR A 3 -2.70 -6.05 -9.87
N TYR A 4 -3.59 -7.05 -9.82
CA TYR A 4 -5.01 -6.81 -9.63
C TYR A 4 -5.30 -6.14 -8.29
N LEU A 5 -4.70 -6.65 -7.20
CA LEU A 5 -4.85 -6.08 -5.86
C LEU A 5 -4.32 -4.64 -5.78
N ALA A 6 -3.35 -4.27 -6.64
CA ALA A 6 -2.70 -2.98 -6.58
C ALA A 6 -3.62 -1.92 -7.20
N ILE A 7 -4.23 -2.28 -8.33
CA ILE A 7 -5.23 -1.48 -9.01
C ILE A 7 -6.45 -1.32 -8.11
N ASP A 8 -6.95 -2.42 -7.53
CA ASP A 8 -8.11 -2.37 -6.62
C ASP A 8 -7.84 -1.49 -5.38
N ALA A 9 -6.69 -1.64 -4.73
CA ALA A 9 -6.30 -0.80 -3.60
C ALA A 9 -6.15 0.69 -3.98
N TYR A 10 -5.63 0.98 -5.18
CA TYR A 10 -5.54 2.34 -5.69
C TYR A 10 -6.93 2.95 -5.93
N LEU A 11 -7.81 2.24 -6.63
CA LEU A 11 -9.16 2.72 -6.92
C LEU A 11 -9.97 2.95 -5.64
N LYS A 12 -9.88 2.03 -4.67
CA LYS A 12 -10.50 2.19 -3.35
C LYS A 12 -9.98 3.41 -2.59
N ALA A 13 -8.71 3.79 -2.76
CA ALA A 13 -8.16 4.95 -2.09
C ALA A 13 -8.66 6.28 -2.68
N LEU A 14 -9.16 6.31 -3.93
CA LEU A 14 -9.63 7.54 -4.58
C LEU A 14 -10.88 8.14 -3.90
N SER A 15 -11.66 7.34 -3.18
CA SER A 15 -12.81 7.81 -2.41
C SER A 15 -12.43 8.58 -1.14
N ALA A 16 -11.16 8.52 -0.71
CA ALA A 16 -10.67 9.28 0.44
C ALA A 16 -10.21 10.70 0.03
N PRO A 17 -10.22 11.66 0.98
CA PRO A 17 -9.58 12.98 0.80
C PRO A 17 -8.11 12.85 0.37
N PRO A 18 -7.59 13.77 -0.48
CA PRO A 18 -6.25 13.67 -1.07
C PRO A 18 -5.12 13.36 -0.07
N ASP A 19 -5.14 14.00 1.09
CA ASP A 19 -4.20 13.83 2.21
C ASP A 19 -4.24 12.44 2.84
N LYS A 20 -5.36 11.71 2.72
CA LYS A 20 -5.55 10.37 3.29
C LYS A 20 -5.38 9.24 2.28
N ARG A 21 -5.31 9.54 0.98
CA ARG A 21 -5.29 8.51 -0.08
C ARG A 21 -4.09 7.58 0.02
N LEU A 22 -2.91 8.13 0.31
CA LEU A 22 -1.70 7.30 0.44
C LEU A 22 -1.87 6.26 1.55
N GLN A 23 -2.24 6.71 2.75
CA GLN A 23 -2.43 5.84 3.90
C GLN A 23 -3.54 4.81 3.65
N GLN A 24 -4.64 5.22 3.03
CA GLN A 24 -5.74 4.32 2.67
C GLN A 24 -5.26 3.24 1.70
N ARG A 25 -4.49 3.63 0.67
CA ARG A 25 -3.95 2.70 -0.34
C ARG A 25 -3.03 1.66 0.27
N LEU A 26 -2.07 2.09 1.10
CA LEU A 26 -1.10 1.19 1.75
C LEU A 26 -1.81 0.18 2.66
N ASN A 27 -2.77 0.63 3.47
CA ASN A 27 -3.54 -0.25 4.35
C ASN A 27 -4.44 -1.23 3.58
N THR A 28 -5.09 -0.76 2.52
CA THR A 28 -5.97 -1.59 1.69
C THR A 28 -5.16 -2.66 0.97
N TRP A 29 -4.00 -2.28 0.41
CA TRP A 29 -3.06 -3.22 -0.21
C TRP A 29 -2.61 -4.30 0.77
N PHE A 30 -2.08 -3.90 1.93
CA PHE A 30 -1.56 -4.84 2.93
C PHE A 30 -2.66 -5.83 3.35
N SER A 31 -3.84 -5.32 3.71
CA SER A 31 -4.96 -6.19 4.11
C SER A 31 -5.38 -7.17 3.01
N ALA A 32 -5.26 -6.78 1.75
CA ALA A 32 -5.59 -7.64 0.62
C ALA A 32 -4.50 -8.70 0.35
N THR A 33 -3.22 -8.39 0.55
CA THR A 33 -2.14 -9.38 0.43
C THR A 33 -2.16 -10.41 1.54
N GLU A 34 -2.56 -10.00 2.76
CA GLU A 34 -2.72 -10.89 3.92
C GLU A 34 -3.84 -11.93 3.76
N GLN A 35 -4.76 -11.75 2.80
CA GLN A 35 -5.73 -12.80 2.44
C GLN A 35 -5.08 -13.98 1.70
N TYR A 36 -3.88 -13.79 1.16
CA TYR A 36 -3.13 -14.78 0.37
C TYR A 36 -1.70 -14.97 0.89
N PRO A 37 -1.52 -15.31 2.18
CA PRO A 37 -0.22 -15.21 2.84
C PRO A 37 0.82 -16.18 2.27
N ARG A 38 0.39 -17.37 1.82
CA ARG A 38 1.29 -18.36 1.18
C ARG A 38 2.02 -17.85 -0.07
N GLN A 39 1.50 -16.81 -0.71
CA GLN A 39 2.04 -16.28 -1.97
C GLN A 39 2.53 -14.84 -1.85
N LEU A 40 1.94 -14.04 -0.96
CA LEU A 40 2.09 -12.57 -0.96
C LEU A 40 2.55 -11.98 0.38
N HIS A 41 2.55 -12.75 1.47
CA HIS A 41 3.05 -12.23 2.74
C HIS A 41 4.57 -12.23 2.73
N GLU A 42 5.15 -11.07 3.02
CA GLU A 42 6.61 -10.86 3.04
C GLU A 42 7.10 -10.24 4.35
N LEU A 43 6.32 -9.31 4.93
CA LEU A 43 6.69 -8.49 6.07
C LEU A 43 5.51 -8.31 7.01
N ASP A 44 5.81 -8.05 8.28
CA ASP A 44 4.81 -7.59 9.24
C ASP A 44 4.27 -6.20 8.87
N ARG A 45 3.07 -5.89 9.37
CA ARG A 45 2.35 -4.67 8.99
C ARG A 45 3.12 -3.39 9.26
N GLN A 46 3.77 -3.30 10.42
CA GLN A 46 4.50 -2.09 10.81
C GLN A 46 5.69 -1.87 9.89
N ASP A 47 6.51 -2.91 9.70
CA ASP A 47 7.67 -2.90 8.82
C ASP A 47 7.29 -2.56 7.36
N TYR A 48 6.21 -3.16 6.86
CA TYR A 48 5.69 -2.88 5.53
C TYR A 48 5.31 -1.40 5.36
N LEU A 49 4.57 -0.83 6.31
CA LEU A 49 4.10 0.55 6.23
C LEU A 49 5.26 1.54 6.33
N GLU A 50 6.18 1.34 7.28
CA GLU A 50 7.35 2.20 7.46
C GLU A 50 8.23 2.22 6.20
N MET A 51 8.54 1.04 5.65
CA MET A 51 9.29 0.92 4.41
C MET A 51 8.62 1.71 3.27
N LYS A 52 7.29 1.63 3.15
CA LYS A 52 6.54 2.31 2.07
C LYS A 52 6.44 3.82 2.28
N HIS A 53 6.36 4.30 3.50
CA HIS A 53 6.43 5.74 3.77
C HIS A 53 7.77 6.32 3.34
N HIS A 54 8.87 5.68 3.74
CA HIS A 54 10.20 6.13 3.34
C HIS A 54 10.42 6.06 1.83
N GLU A 55 9.87 5.05 1.14
CA GLU A 55 9.94 4.98 -0.32
C GLU A 55 9.24 6.18 -0.98
N VAL A 56 8.07 6.58 -0.49
CA VAL A 56 7.34 7.74 -1.02
C VAL A 56 8.07 9.05 -0.72
N GLU A 57 8.60 9.22 0.49
CA GLU A 57 9.41 10.40 0.86
C GLU A 57 10.61 10.57 -0.07
N ARG A 58 11.31 9.47 -0.36
CA ARG A 58 12.43 9.46 -1.31
C ARG A 58 11.99 9.84 -2.73
N GLN A 59 10.86 9.32 -3.20
CA GLN A 59 10.32 9.65 -4.52
C GLN A 59 9.90 11.12 -4.65
N GLN A 60 9.41 11.72 -3.57
CA GLN A 60 9.04 13.14 -3.53
C GLN A 60 10.26 14.06 -3.47
N THR A 61 11.34 13.63 -2.80
CA THR A 61 12.56 14.44 -2.62
C THR A 61 13.48 14.34 -3.83
N ALA A 62 13.44 13.22 -4.56
CA ALA A 62 14.20 13.01 -5.79
C ALA A 62 13.52 13.59 -7.04
N GLN A 63 12.43 14.33 -6.88
CA GLN A 63 11.62 14.95 -7.95
C GLN A 63 11.97 16.42 -8.17
#